data_AF-A0A369T0A8-F1
#
_entry.id   AF-A0A369T0A8-F1
#
_cell.length_a   1.000
_cell.length_b   1.000
_cell.length_c   1.000
_cell.angle_alpha   90.00
_cell.angle_beta   90.00
_cell.angle_gamma   90.00
#
_symmetry.space_group_name_H-M   'P 1'
#
loop_
_entity.id
_entity.type
_entity.pdbx_description
1 polymer ?
#
loop_
_entity_poly.entity_id
_entity_poly.type
_entity_poly.pdbx_seq_one_letter_code
_entity_poly.pdbx_strand_id
1 'polypeptide(L)'
;PLMVTSSGVSVINIPFIGPIDVGMLYPLVLVPIGIIGASNAFNMIAGYNGLEASMGLILFTSLAIKSYLSGLYYISYTSLITVSSILAFFIFNKYPARVFPGNSFTYGIGALYGSLIILGNMEKFGVITYTLYFIELILFLRGLKDGIYKENFGIPDEKNCLKEPYEKIYSMTHLAIKINKKIFGCATERKVVITLSLLQALICIVSLLT
;
A
#
# COMPACT_ATOMS: atom_id res chain seq x y z
N PRO A 1 -20.19 -7.43 9.35
CA PRO A 1 -20.64 -6.02 9.44
C PRO A 1 -20.72 -5.30 8.08
N LEU A 2 -19.63 -5.21 7.30
CA LEU A 2 -19.62 -4.57 5.96
C LEU A 2 -20.52 -5.28 4.93
N MET A 3 -20.62 -6.60 5.02
CA MET A 3 -21.50 -7.42 4.17
C MET A 3 -23.00 -7.16 4.45
N VAL A 4 -23.32 -6.75 5.69
CA VAL A 4 -24.69 -6.51 6.17
C VAL A 4 -25.11 -5.07 5.93
N THR A 5 -24.16 -4.12 5.84
CA THR A 5 -24.47 -2.71 5.58
C THR A 5 -25.01 -2.45 4.18
N SER A 6 -25.06 -3.47 3.30
CA SER A 6 -25.72 -3.52 1.99
C SER A 6 -26.30 -2.17 1.59
N SER A 7 -25.42 -1.26 1.17
CA SER A 7 -25.73 0.16 0.99
C SER A 7 -26.59 0.40 -0.26
N GLY A 8 -27.39 -0.58 -0.68
CA GLY A 8 -28.24 -0.55 -1.86
C GLY A 8 -27.49 -0.51 -3.20
N VAL A 9 -26.15 -0.58 -3.20
CA VAL A 9 -25.37 -0.44 -4.43
C VAL A 9 -24.95 -1.82 -4.93
N SER A 10 -25.78 -2.38 -5.79
CA SER A 10 -25.43 -3.54 -6.63
C SER A 10 -24.52 -3.15 -7.79
N VAL A 11 -24.29 -1.85 -7.98
CA VAL A 11 -23.56 -1.26 -9.10
C VAL A 11 -22.15 -0.87 -8.70
N ILE A 12 -21.14 -1.55 -9.25
CA ILE A 12 -19.73 -1.16 -9.14
C ILE A 12 -19.37 -0.25 -10.30
N ASN A 13 -18.67 0.85 -10.03
CA ASN A 13 -18.07 1.62 -11.09
C ASN A 13 -16.69 1.04 -11.44
N ILE A 14 -16.63 0.19 -12.46
CA ILE A 14 -15.37 -0.45 -12.86
C ILE A 14 -14.49 0.61 -13.54
N PRO A 15 -13.22 0.77 -13.11
CA PRO A 15 -12.29 1.68 -13.77
C PRO A 15 -12.27 1.44 -15.28
N PHE A 16 -12.44 2.52 -16.06
CA PHE A 16 -12.41 2.53 -17.53
C PHE A 16 -13.59 1.85 -18.26
N ILE A 17 -14.49 1.15 -17.56
CA ILE A 17 -15.65 0.48 -18.16
C ILE A 17 -16.97 1.17 -17.79
N GLY A 18 -17.08 1.69 -16.55
CA GLY A 18 -18.29 2.35 -16.06
C GLY A 18 -19.10 1.48 -15.09
N PRO A 19 -20.35 1.89 -14.77
CA PRO A 19 -21.19 1.22 -13.79
C PRO A 19 -21.66 -0.16 -14.30
N ILE A 20 -21.38 -1.22 -13.55
CA ILE A 20 -21.90 -2.58 -13.78
C ILE A 20 -22.67 -3.04 -12.55
N ASP A 21 -23.91 -3.45 -12.76
CA ASP A 21 -24.69 -4.14 -11.73
C ASP A 21 -24.22 -5.60 -11.61
N VAL A 22 -23.64 -5.93 -10.46
CA VAL A 22 -23.12 -7.24 -10.07
C VAL A 22 -23.97 -7.90 -8.97
N GLY A 23 -25.07 -7.27 -8.56
CA GLY A 23 -26.03 -7.83 -7.61
C GLY A 23 -25.40 -8.31 -6.29
N MET A 24 -25.89 -9.44 -5.76
CA MET A 24 -25.42 -10.00 -4.49
C MET A 24 -23.98 -10.54 -4.53
N LEU A 25 -23.38 -10.73 -5.72
CA LEU A 25 -21.98 -11.14 -5.83
C LEU A 25 -21.03 -10.07 -5.28
N TYR A 26 -21.45 -8.80 -5.29
CA TYR A 26 -20.62 -7.71 -4.75
C TYR A 26 -20.35 -7.85 -3.24
N PRO A 27 -21.36 -7.81 -2.36
CA PRO A 27 -21.13 -7.95 -0.93
C PRO A 27 -20.61 -9.34 -0.54
N LEU A 28 -21.05 -10.41 -1.23
CA LEU A 28 -20.73 -11.78 -0.81
C LEU A 28 -19.34 -12.26 -1.24
N VAL A 29 -18.81 -11.78 -2.36
CA VAL A 29 -17.57 -12.32 -2.96
C VAL A 29 -16.54 -11.23 -3.14
N LEU A 30 -16.89 -10.14 -3.82
CA LEU A 30 -15.93 -9.11 -4.19
C LEU A 30 -15.44 -8.31 -2.99
N VAL A 31 -16.31 -7.99 -2.04
CA VAL A 31 -15.93 -7.27 -0.82
C VAL A 31 -14.94 -8.06 0.05
N PRO A 32 -15.20 -9.34 0.42
CA PRO A 32 -14.22 -10.15 1.14
C PRO A 32 -12.89 -10.31 0.41
N ILE A 33 -12.92 -10.60 -0.90
CA ILE A 33 -11.71 -10.75 -1.71
C ILE A 33 -10.94 -9.43 -1.78
N GLY A 34 -11.62 -8.31 -1.94
CA GLY A 34 -11.00 -6.98 -1.97
C GLY A 34 -10.30 -6.64 -0.67
N ILE A 35 -10.91 -6.94 0.48
CA ILE A 35 -10.32 -6.68 1.81
C ILE A 35 -9.14 -7.62 2.07
N ILE A 36 -9.29 -8.92 1.80
CA ILE A 36 -8.20 -9.90 1.96
C ILE A 36 -7.03 -9.54 1.03
N GLY A 37 -7.35 -9.18 -0.22
CA GLY A 37 -6.38 -8.74 -1.22
C GLY A 37 -5.63 -7.49 -0.76
N ALA A 38 -6.34 -6.44 -0.33
CA ALA A 38 -5.72 -5.21 0.16
C ALA A 38 -4.83 -5.44 1.39
N SER A 39 -5.30 -6.26 2.33
CA SER A 39 -4.57 -6.64 3.54
C SER A 39 -3.24 -7.35 3.21
N ASN A 40 -3.29 -8.37 2.35
CA ASN A 40 -2.09 -9.10 1.94
C ASN A 40 -1.17 -8.23 1.07
N ALA A 41 -1.73 -7.48 0.13
CA ALA A 41 -0.97 -6.62 -0.76
C ALA A 41 -0.16 -5.59 0.05
N PHE A 42 -0.76 -4.93 1.04
CA PHE A 42 -0.06 -4.00 1.91
C PHE A 42 1.09 -4.66 2.70
N ASN A 43 0.89 -5.90 3.14
CA ASN A 43 1.93 -6.70 3.80
C ASN A 43 3.09 -7.11 2.87
N MET A 44 2.89 -7.17 1.55
CA MET A 44 3.93 -7.57 0.60
C MET A 44 5.03 -6.53 0.39
N ILE A 45 4.75 -5.23 0.55
CA ILE A 45 5.78 -4.16 0.50
C ILE A 45 6.20 -3.81 1.92
N ALA A 46 7.05 -4.66 2.49
CA ALA A 46 7.53 -4.57 3.87
C ALA A 46 9.02 -4.89 3.97
N GLY A 47 9.63 -4.63 5.13
CA GLY A 47 11.00 -5.05 5.44
C GLY A 47 12.04 -3.92 5.56
N TYR A 48 11.63 -2.66 5.70
CA TYR A 48 12.58 -1.59 6.03
C TYR A 48 12.01 -0.68 7.11
N ASN A 49 12.87 -0.18 7.99
CA ASN A 49 12.51 0.64 9.14
C ASN A 49 11.80 1.93 8.68
N GLY A 50 10.50 2.01 8.99
CA GLY A 50 9.65 3.13 8.62
C GLY A 50 8.89 2.95 7.29
N LEU A 51 9.10 1.85 6.55
CA LEU A 51 8.50 1.67 5.22
C LEU A 51 6.98 1.50 5.30
N GLU A 52 6.51 0.53 6.07
CA GLU A 52 5.09 0.21 6.16
C GLU A 52 4.32 1.39 6.77
N ALA A 53 4.90 2.02 7.78
CA ALA A 53 4.32 3.21 8.40
C ALA A 53 4.30 4.42 7.45
N SER A 54 5.36 4.70 6.69
CA SER A 54 5.36 5.83 5.75
C SER A 54 4.37 5.63 4.59
N MET A 55 4.28 4.40 4.07
CA MET A 55 3.32 4.04 3.04
C MET A 55 1.88 4.18 3.55
N GLY A 56 1.61 3.71 4.77
CA GLY A 56 0.33 3.88 5.44
C GLY A 56 -0.04 5.35 5.67
N LEU A 57 0.90 6.19 6.14
CA LEU A 57 0.68 7.62 6.32
C LEU A 57 0.24 8.29 5.02
N ILE A 58 0.92 8.01 3.91
CA ILE A 58 0.62 8.60 2.61
C ILE A 58 -0.77 8.16 2.13
N LEU A 59 -1.06 6.85 2.16
CA LEU A 59 -2.34 6.31 1.74
C LEU A 59 -3.52 6.90 2.51
N PHE A 60 -3.44 6.92 3.85
CA PHE A 60 -4.53 7.40 4.69
C PHE A 60 -4.66 8.93 4.66
N THR A 61 -3.56 9.67 4.51
CA THR A 61 -3.63 11.13 4.32
C THR A 61 -4.35 11.46 3.01
N SER A 62 -4.01 10.77 1.91
CA SER A 62 -4.67 10.99 0.62
C SER A 62 -6.13 10.55 0.64
N LEU A 63 -6.46 9.45 1.33
CA LEU A 63 -7.84 9.03 1.52
C LEU A 63 -8.63 10.05 2.35
N ALA A 64 -8.03 10.61 3.41
CA ALA A 64 -8.66 11.65 4.23
C ALA A 64 -9.01 12.89 3.40
N ILE A 65 -8.09 13.34 2.53
CA ILE A 65 -8.31 14.46 1.63
C ILE A 65 -9.40 14.14 0.60
N LYS A 66 -9.27 13.01 -0.12
CA LYS A 66 -10.23 12.64 -1.18
C LYS A 66 -11.66 12.48 -0.62
N SER A 67 -11.80 11.79 0.50
CA SER A 67 -13.10 11.58 1.13
C SER A 67 -13.71 12.89 1.65
N TYR A 68 -12.91 13.80 2.21
CA TYR A 68 -13.37 15.13 2.61
C TYR A 68 -13.92 15.93 1.42
N LEU A 69 -13.16 15.97 0.31
CA LEU A 69 -13.57 16.65 -0.92
C LEU A 69 -14.83 16.02 -1.55
N SER A 70 -15.08 14.74 -1.27
CA SER A 70 -16.26 14.01 -1.75
C SER A 70 -17.46 14.09 -0.78
N GLY A 71 -17.37 14.87 0.31
CA GLY A 71 -18.41 14.97 1.34
C GLY A 71 -18.55 13.76 2.26
N LEU A 72 -17.64 12.78 2.16
CA LEU A 72 -17.63 11.55 2.95
C LEU A 72 -16.88 11.76 4.28
N TYR A 73 -17.39 12.66 5.11
CA TYR A 73 -16.68 13.13 6.32
C TYR A 73 -16.35 12.01 7.31
N TYR A 74 -17.21 11.00 7.46
CA TYR A 74 -16.95 9.88 8.38
C TYR A 74 -15.70 9.07 7.96
N ILE A 75 -15.47 8.88 6.65
CA ILE A 75 -14.26 8.24 6.12
C ILE A 75 -13.05 9.15 6.34
N SER A 76 -13.22 10.45 6.11
CA SER A 76 -12.16 11.43 6.30
C SER A 76 -11.67 11.45 7.75
N TYR A 77 -12.57 11.54 8.72
CA TYR A 77 -12.23 11.56 10.14
C TYR A 77 -11.61 10.23 10.60
N THR A 78 -12.15 9.10 10.14
CA THR A 78 -11.56 7.78 10.43
C THR A 78 -10.14 7.67 9.87
N SER A 79 -9.93 8.21 8.66
CA SER A 79 -8.61 8.24 8.03
C SER A 79 -7.64 9.13 8.79
N LEU A 80 -8.07 10.30 9.26
CA LEU A 80 -7.23 11.20 10.07
C LEU A 80 -6.84 10.59 11.42
N ILE A 81 -7.77 9.92 12.12
CA ILE A 81 -7.47 9.19 13.36
C ILE A 81 -6.41 8.11 13.09
N THR A 82 -6.54 7.41 11.96
CA THR A 82 -5.56 6.40 11.53
C THR A 82 -4.21 7.04 11.25
N VAL A 83 -4.15 8.18 10.54
CA VAL A 83 -2.92 8.95 10.32
C VAL A 83 -2.26 9.33 11.65
N SER A 84 -3.01 9.86 12.62
CA SER A 84 -2.47 10.22 13.94
C SER A 84 -1.89 9.01 14.68
N SER A 85 -2.56 7.86 14.58
CA SER A 85 -2.10 6.61 15.19
C SER A 85 -0.81 6.09 14.54
N ILE A 86 -0.75 6.11 13.20
CA ILE A 86 0.46 5.71 12.46
C ILE A 86 1.59 6.72 12.71
N LEU A 87 1.32 8.02 12.83
CA LEU A 87 2.33 9.03 13.16
C LEU A 87 2.98 8.75 14.52
N ALA A 88 2.17 8.44 15.53
CA ALA A 88 2.67 8.06 16.86
C ALA A 88 3.57 6.82 16.78
N PHE A 89 3.15 5.79 16.03
CA PHE A 89 3.94 4.59 15.79
C PHE A 89 5.23 4.88 15.00
N PHE A 90 5.15 5.72 13.97
CA PHE A 90 6.26 6.07 13.07
C PHE A 90 7.43 6.72 13.82
N ILE A 91 7.18 7.46 14.90
CA ILE A 91 8.23 8.03 15.77
C ILE A 91 9.15 6.93 16.36
N PHE A 92 8.61 5.74 16.60
CA PHE A 92 9.35 4.58 17.12
C PHE A 92 9.83 3.65 16.01
N ASN A 93 9.16 3.63 14.86
CA ASN A 93 9.46 2.75 13.75
C ASN A 93 10.43 3.33 12.71
N LYS A 94 10.54 4.66 12.59
CA LYS A 94 11.49 5.30 11.67
C LYS A 94 12.93 4.87 11.95
N TYR A 95 13.75 4.77 10.91
CA TYR A 95 15.15 4.35 11.05
C TYR A 95 15.97 5.24 12.03
N PRO A 96 16.75 4.65 12.96
CA PRO A 96 16.80 3.22 13.30
C PRO A 96 15.58 2.81 14.14
N ALA A 97 14.86 1.75 13.73
CA ALA A 97 13.62 1.37 14.40
C ALA A 97 13.87 0.84 15.81
N ARG A 98 13.00 1.24 16.73
CA ARG A 98 12.89 0.69 18.10
C ARG A 98 11.76 -0.32 18.22
N VAL A 99 10.76 -0.22 17.34
CA VAL A 99 9.58 -1.09 17.32
C VAL A 99 9.27 -1.47 15.87
N PHE A 100 9.01 -2.75 15.63
CA PHE A 100 8.63 -3.28 14.33
C PHE A 100 7.11 -3.34 14.19
N PRO A 101 6.57 -3.17 12.96
CA PRO A 101 5.12 -3.16 12.73
C PRO A 101 4.51 -4.56 12.89
N GLY A 102 5.20 -5.58 12.38
CA GLY A 102 4.71 -6.95 12.32
C GLY A 102 3.47 -7.12 11.44
N ASN A 103 2.96 -8.35 11.42
CA ASN A 103 1.79 -8.72 10.62
C ASN A 103 0.49 -8.06 11.14
N SER A 104 0.40 -7.82 12.45
CA SER A 104 -0.75 -7.16 13.07
C SER A 104 -0.96 -5.75 12.52
N PHE A 105 0.12 -4.97 12.37
CA PHE A 105 0.05 -3.64 11.77
C PHE A 105 -0.31 -3.72 10.29
N THR A 106 0.45 -4.49 9.52
CA THR A 106 0.33 -4.50 8.05
C THR A 106 -1.02 -5.04 7.57
N TYR A 107 -1.47 -6.18 8.11
CA TYR A 107 -2.78 -6.71 7.75
C TYR A 107 -3.92 -5.80 8.21
N GLY A 108 -3.82 -5.23 9.40
CA GLY A 108 -4.82 -4.31 9.94
C GLY A 108 -4.97 -3.03 9.11
N ILE A 109 -3.84 -2.40 8.78
CA ILE A 109 -3.82 -1.17 7.97
C ILE A 109 -4.33 -1.42 6.55
N GLY A 110 -3.91 -2.50 5.89
CA GLY A 110 -4.40 -2.85 4.56
C GLY A 110 -5.89 -3.20 4.54
N ALA A 111 -6.37 -3.98 5.53
CA ALA A 111 -7.79 -4.32 5.64
C ALA A 111 -8.66 -3.09 5.94
N LEU A 112 -8.21 -2.20 6.83
CA LEU A 112 -8.91 -0.95 7.13
C LEU A 112 -8.99 -0.05 5.89
N TYR A 113 -7.88 0.08 5.15
CA TYR A 113 -7.87 0.86 3.92
C TYR A 113 -8.87 0.32 2.89
N GLY A 114 -8.82 -0.98 2.60
CA GLY A 114 -9.76 -1.62 1.68
C GLY A 114 -11.22 -1.46 2.12
N SER A 115 -11.47 -1.58 3.43
CA SER A 115 -12.81 -1.39 4.01
C SER A 115 -13.34 0.02 3.80
N LEU A 116 -12.51 1.05 4.03
CA LEU A 116 -12.91 2.45 3.85
C LEU A 116 -13.10 2.80 2.37
N ILE A 117 -12.31 2.22 1.47
CA ILE A 117 -12.49 2.39 0.01
C ILE A 117 -13.86 1.87 -0.43
N ILE A 118 -14.22 0.66 0.00
CA ILE A 118 -15.51 0.03 -0.33
C ILE A 118 -16.67 0.81 0.30
N LEU A 119 -16.56 1.20 1.57
CA LEU A 119 -17.58 2.02 2.24
C LEU A 119 -17.81 3.37 1.53
N GLY A 120 -16.76 3.95 0.96
CA GLY A 120 -16.84 5.21 0.24
C GLY A 120 -17.30 5.10 -1.21
N ASN A 121 -17.50 3.89 -1.75
CA ASN A 121 -17.62 3.66 -3.19
C ASN A 121 -16.47 4.34 -3.98
N MET A 122 -15.25 4.19 -3.47
CA MET A 122 -14.03 4.85 -3.96
C MET A 122 -13.08 3.86 -4.66
N GLU A 123 -13.60 2.79 -5.27
CA GLU A 123 -12.82 1.66 -5.79
C GLU A 123 -11.81 2.12 -6.83
N LYS A 124 -12.19 3.03 -7.73
CA LYS A 124 -11.27 3.62 -8.72
C LYS A 124 -10.08 4.31 -8.05
N PHE A 125 -10.33 5.09 -7.00
CA PHE A 125 -9.27 5.75 -6.24
C PHE A 125 -8.38 4.71 -5.55
N GLY A 126 -8.97 3.72 -4.89
CA GLY A 126 -8.24 2.64 -4.22
C GLY A 126 -7.36 1.81 -5.16
N VAL A 127 -7.84 1.49 -6.36
CA VAL A 127 -7.06 0.76 -7.36
C VAL A 127 -5.85 1.57 -7.83
N ILE A 128 -6.03 2.87 -8.09
CA ILE A 128 -4.94 3.75 -8.52
C ILE A 128 -3.90 3.88 -7.40
N THR A 129 -4.32 4.16 -6.16
CA THR A 129 -3.40 4.30 -5.03
C THR A 129 -2.67 2.99 -4.69
N TYR A 130 -3.27 1.83 -4.97
CA TYR A 130 -2.66 0.52 -4.75
C TYR A 130 -1.73 0.04 -5.88
N THR A 131 -1.46 0.87 -6.89
CA THR A 131 -0.62 0.51 -8.05
C THR A 131 0.71 -0.14 -7.66
N LEU A 132 1.43 0.39 -6.66
CA LEU A 132 2.71 -0.19 -6.24
C LEU A 132 2.57 -1.61 -5.70
N TYR A 133 1.48 -1.92 -5.00
CA TYR A 133 1.23 -3.25 -4.45
C TYR A 133 0.79 -4.25 -5.51
N PHE A 134 0.08 -3.80 -6.55
CA PHE A 134 -0.17 -4.64 -7.73
C PHE A 134 1.13 -4.97 -8.48
N ILE A 135 2.03 -3.99 -8.62
CA ILE A 135 3.35 -4.23 -9.21
C ILE A 135 4.15 -5.20 -8.33
N GLU A 136 4.12 -5.05 -7.00
CA GLU A 136 4.75 -5.98 -6.07
C GLU A 136 4.24 -7.41 -6.24
N LEU A 137 2.93 -7.59 -6.39
CA LEU A 137 2.33 -8.89 -6.64
C LEU A 137 2.85 -9.51 -7.94
N ILE A 138 2.91 -8.74 -9.03
CA ILE A 138 3.45 -9.21 -10.32
C ILE A 138 4.93 -9.61 -10.17
N LEU A 139 5.73 -8.81 -9.46
CA LEU A 139 7.14 -9.10 -9.24
C LEU A 139 7.36 -10.32 -8.34
N PHE A 140 6.52 -10.52 -7.33
CA PHE A 140 6.50 -11.73 -6.50
C PHE A 140 6.17 -12.98 -7.32
N LEU A 141 5.12 -12.92 -8.14
CA LEU A 141 4.74 -14.03 -9.04
C LEU A 141 5.85 -14.36 -10.04
N ARG A 142 6.56 -13.34 -10.54
CA ARG A 142 7.76 -13.54 -11.36
C ARG A 142 8.85 -14.29 -10.60
N GLY A 143 9.08 -13.96 -9.33
CA GLY A 143 10.02 -14.69 -8.46
C GLY A 143 9.68 -16.16 -8.38
N LEU A 144 8.41 -16.49 -8.08
CA LEU A 144 7.93 -17.87 -8.02
C LEU A 144 8.13 -18.62 -9.34
N LYS A 145 7.84 -17.97 -10.49
CA LYS A 145 8.06 -18.55 -11.81
C LYS A 145 9.53 -18.86 -12.08
N ASP A 146 10.43 -17.99 -11.62
CA ASP A 146 11.87 -18.16 -11.74
C ASP A 146 12.44 -19.10 -10.64
N GLY A 147 11.59 -19.73 -9.83
CA GLY A 147 11.98 -20.66 -8.76
C GLY A 147 12.57 -19.99 -7.51
N ILE A 148 12.39 -18.69 -7.37
CA ILE A 148 12.96 -17.86 -6.30
C ILE A 148 11.86 -17.42 -5.35
N TYR A 149 11.92 -17.89 -4.11
CA TYR A 149 11.12 -17.33 -3.02
C TYR A 149 11.77 -16.04 -2.54
N LYS A 150 11.28 -14.91 -3.06
CA LYS A 150 11.96 -13.61 -2.90
C LYS A 150 11.74 -13.02 -1.50
N GLU A 151 12.83 -12.71 -0.84
CA GLU A 151 12.91 -11.74 0.25
C GLU A 151 12.86 -10.30 -0.29
N ASN A 152 12.41 -9.36 0.53
CA ASN A 152 12.36 -7.93 0.17
C ASN A 152 13.63 -7.15 0.55
N PHE A 153 14.53 -7.76 1.33
CA PHE A 153 15.69 -7.09 1.92
C PHE A 153 16.89 -7.09 0.97
N GLY A 154 17.60 -5.97 0.92
CA GLY A 154 18.93 -5.88 0.32
C GLY A 154 20.02 -6.42 1.24
N ILE A 155 21.16 -6.78 0.66
CA ILE A 155 22.32 -7.28 1.40
C ILE A 155 23.20 -6.09 1.81
N PRO A 156 23.35 -5.76 3.10
CA PRO A 156 24.21 -4.66 3.53
C PRO A 156 25.69 -4.98 3.28
N ASP A 157 26.45 -3.97 2.87
CA ASP A 157 27.90 -4.01 2.78
C ASP A 157 28.58 -3.29 3.97
N GLU A 158 29.91 -3.35 4.02
CA GLU A 158 30.74 -2.74 5.07
C GLU A 158 30.54 -1.21 5.20
N LYS A 159 29.97 -0.55 4.18
CA LYS A 159 29.69 0.88 4.14
C LYS A 159 28.22 1.21 4.44
N ASN A 160 27.43 0.23 4.90
CA ASN A 160 25.98 0.33 5.08
C ASN A 160 25.20 0.63 3.78
N CYS A 161 25.77 0.29 2.63
CA CYS A 161 25.09 0.31 1.35
C CYS A 161 24.45 -1.06 1.08
N LEU A 162 23.24 -1.05 0.52
CA LEU A 162 22.47 -2.24 0.19
C LEU A 162 22.81 -2.68 -1.22
N LYS A 163 23.11 -3.97 -1.38
CA LYS A 163 23.25 -4.66 -2.66
C LYS A 163 21.97 -5.42 -3.01
N GLU A 164 21.72 -5.55 -4.31
CA GLU A 164 20.63 -6.37 -4.81
C GLU A 164 20.84 -7.83 -4.41
N PRO A 165 19.84 -8.49 -3.81
CA PRO A 165 19.94 -9.88 -3.38
C PRO A 165 19.87 -10.88 -4.55
N TYR A 166 19.37 -10.45 -5.71
CA TYR A 166 19.17 -11.28 -6.90
C TYR A 166 19.62 -10.53 -8.16
N GLU A 167 19.87 -11.27 -9.25
CA GLU A 167 20.22 -10.69 -10.56
C GLU A 167 19.07 -9.87 -11.17
N LYS A 168 17.83 -10.29 -10.92
CA LYS A 168 16.60 -9.64 -11.43
C LYS A 168 15.84 -8.95 -10.30
N ILE A 169 14.93 -8.06 -10.70
CA ILE A 169 14.02 -7.35 -9.79
C ILE A 169 12.79 -8.22 -9.54
N TYR A 170 12.57 -8.55 -8.27
CA TYR A 170 11.43 -9.32 -7.78
C TYR A 170 10.62 -8.60 -6.70
N SER A 171 11.03 -7.41 -6.27
CA SER A 171 10.28 -6.54 -5.36
C SER A 171 10.50 -5.08 -5.72
N MET A 172 9.55 -4.24 -5.38
CA MET A 172 9.63 -2.78 -5.40
C MET A 172 10.82 -2.28 -4.58
N THR A 173 11.20 -2.97 -3.51
CA THR A 173 12.41 -2.65 -2.74
C THR A 173 13.68 -2.87 -3.56
N HIS A 174 13.76 -3.95 -4.34
CA HIS A 174 14.90 -4.21 -5.23
C HIS A 174 15.00 -3.16 -6.33
N LEU A 175 13.85 -2.74 -6.87
CA LEU A 175 13.79 -1.63 -7.81
C LEU A 175 14.30 -0.33 -7.16
N ALA A 176 13.86 -0.01 -5.94
CA ALA A 176 14.30 1.16 -5.21
C ALA A 176 15.80 1.12 -4.89
N ILE A 177 16.37 -0.04 -4.55
CA ILE A 177 17.83 -0.22 -4.37
C ILE A 177 18.56 0.13 -5.67
N LYS A 178 18.12 -0.44 -6.80
CA LYS A 178 18.75 -0.21 -8.11
C LYS A 178 18.67 1.26 -8.54
N ILE A 179 17.53 1.91 -8.34
CA ILE A 179 17.34 3.35 -8.58
C ILE A 179 18.34 4.16 -7.73
N ASN A 180 18.42 3.88 -6.43
CA ASN A 180 19.28 4.62 -5.52
C ASN A 180 20.76 4.42 -5.82
N LYS A 181 21.19 3.21 -6.20
CA LYS A 181 22.56 2.96 -6.66
C LYS A 181 22.88 3.76 -7.93
N LYS A 182 21.96 3.80 -8.89
CA LYS A 182 22.16 4.54 -10.14
C LYS A 182 22.26 6.06 -9.92
N ILE A 183 21.46 6.61 -9.01
CA ILE A 183 21.40 8.07 -8.77
C ILE A 183 22.49 8.52 -7.79
N PHE A 184 22.73 7.78 -6.70
CA PHE A 184 23.58 8.21 -5.59
C PHE A 184 24.84 7.37 -5.39
N GLY A 185 25.10 6.36 -6.23
CA GLY A 185 26.21 5.41 -6.09
C GLY A 185 26.05 4.40 -4.94
N CYS A 186 25.16 4.67 -3.98
CA CYS A 186 24.89 3.83 -2.81
C CYS A 186 23.41 3.95 -2.39
N ALA A 187 22.77 2.79 -2.21
CA ALA A 187 21.43 2.67 -1.65
C ALA A 187 21.51 2.39 -0.16
N THR A 188 21.07 3.31 0.69
CA THR A 188 20.89 3.04 2.12
C THR A 188 19.43 2.69 2.38
N GLU A 189 19.16 2.01 3.50
CA GLU A 189 17.80 1.70 3.92
C GLU A 189 16.89 2.94 3.95
N ARG A 190 17.37 4.04 4.53
CA ARG A 190 16.64 5.33 4.52
C ARG A 190 16.28 5.78 3.11
N LYS A 191 17.21 5.69 2.16
CA LYS A 191 16.98 6.10 0.77
C LYS A 191 15.96 5.21 0.08
N VAL A 192 16.00 3.90 0.32
CA VAL A 192 15.00 2.95 -0.21
C VAL A 192 13.60 3.32 0.27
N VAL A 193 13.44 3.56 1.57
CA VAL A 193 12.15 3.99 2.17
C VAL A 193 11.67 5.31 1.58
N ILE A 194 12.56 6.30 1.46
CA ILE A 194 12.23 7.61 0.87
C ILE A 194 11.80 7.44 -0.59
N THR A 195 12.53 6.67 -1.40
CA THR A 195 12.17 6.46 -2.81
C THR A 195 10.78 5.85 -2.96
N LEU A 196 10.46 4.79 -2.21
CA LEU A 196 9.15 4.17 -2.26
C LEU A 196 8.05 5.11 -1.75
N SER A 197 8.32 5.86 -0.67
CA SER A 197 7.39 6.85 -0.14
C SER A 197 7.11 7.97 -1.15
N LEU A 198 8.13 8.44 -1.88
CA LEU A 198 7.97 9.46 -2.93
C LEU A 198 7.16 8.92 -4.12
N LEU A 199 7.40 7.68 -4.55
CA LEU A 199 6.61 7.04 -5.60
C LEU A 199 5.15 6.88 -5.18
N GLN A 200 4.89 6.44 -3.95
CA GLN A 200 3.54 6.33 -3.40
C GLN A 200 2.85 7.69 -3.31
N ALA A 201 3.57 8.72 -2.85
CA ALA A 201 3.04 10.08 -2.76
C ALA A 201 2.68 10.63 -4.16
N LEU A 202 3.52 10.40 -5.17
CA LEU A 202 3.24 10.80 -6.55
C LEU A 202 1.95 10.16 -7.07
N ILE A 203 1.81 8.84 -6.90
CA ILE A 203 0.61 8.11 -7.30
C ILE A 203 -0.62 8.65 -6.58
N CYS A 204 -0.51 8.87 -5.28
CA CYS A 204 -1.60 9.43 -4.48
C CYS A 204 -1.99 10.84 -4.93
N ILE A 205 -1.03 11.74 -5.22
CA ILE A 205 -1.30 13.08 -5.73
C ILE A 205 -2.05 13.00 -7.06
N VAL A 206 -1.60 12.14 -7.99
CA VAL A 206 -2.29 11.93 -9.27
C VAL A 206 -3.72 11.41 -9.05
N SER A 207 -3.91 10.47 -8.12
CA SER A 207 -5.23 9.92 -7.81
C SER A 207 -6.22 10.93 -7.21
N LEU A 208 -5.73 11.98 -6.54
CA LEU A 208 -6.59 13.06 -6.03
C LEU A 208 -7.23 13.87 -7.15
N LEU A 209 -6.62 13.90 -8.33
CA LEU A 209 -7.12 14.62 -9.52
C LEU A 209 -8.14 13.82 -10.33
N THR A 210 -8.34 12.54 -10.02
CA THR A 210 -9.25 11.62 -10.74
C THR A 210 -10.58 11.40 -10.05
#